data_AF-A0A661I8A7-F1
#
_entry.id   AF-A0A661I8A7-F1
#
_cell.length_a   1.000
_cell.length_b   1.000
_cell.length_c   1.000
_cell.angle_alpha   90.00
_cell.angle_beta   90.00
_cell.angle_gamma   90.00
#
_symmetry.space_group_name_H-M   'P 1'
#
loop_
_entity.id
_entity.type
_entity.pdbx_description
1 polymer ?
#
loop_
_entity_poly.entity_id
_entity_poly.type
_entity_poly.pdbx_seq_one_letter_code
_entity_poly.pdbx_strand_id
1 'polypeptide(L)'
;MLNNFKKAVVYKFKEHNKINGSLYYAFEYYCKLKKFTDIKFYIVGVSDSDFIMVKNAFKDKYDTNLIDSIISILPSDLYRLKLDKILMINVLTYDYLRGFLTGECHVYSDEYHDNYRPKIGSVKYYGFYDYQIFDIKYEINLNFEIFKKVTKGSKVFISAPKIESLKFPREDNYIFKDSKKISSNLFNDIYKIIYVHQSLDTNNRIIPEGFYLNKEVQLINRTDIIDSTLIRYKNLVDKKKDYNLKDDDLLIKEFK
;
A
#
# COMPACT_ATOMS: atom_id res chain seq x y z
N MET A 1 -5.55 -3.28 -30.49
CA MET A 1 -6.50 -2.19 -30.20
C MET A 1 -6.50 -1.96 -28.70
N LEU A 2 -6.07 -0.78 -28.24
CA LEU A 2 -6.19 -0.39 -26.83
C LEU A 2 -7.67 -0.06 -26.61
N ASN A 3 -8.40 -0.88 -25.86
CA ASN A 3 -9.73 -0.48 -25.38
C ASN A 3 -9.54 0.76 -24.50
N ASN A 4 -10.29 1.83 -24.79
CA ASN A 4 -10.24 3.09 -24.04
C ASN A 4 -10.94 2.90 -22.68
N PHE A 5 -10.21 2.37 -21.69
CA PHE A 5 -10.66 2.39 -20.30
C PHE A 5 -10.58 3.82 -19.79
N LYS A 6 -11.68 4.32 -19.24
CA LYS A 6 -11.78 5.70 -18.73
C LYS A 6 -11.28 5.85 -17.29
N LYS A 7 -11.22 4.75 -16.52
CA LYS A 7 -10.81 4.75 -15.12
C LYS A 7 -9.62 3.85 -14.88
N ALA A 8 -8.68 4.30 -14.05
CA ALA A 8 -7.52 3.49 -13.68
C ALA A 8 -7.08 3.70 -12.23
N VAL A 9 -6.51 2.65 -11.63
CA VAL A 9 -5.53 2.80 -10.57
C VAL A 9 -4.16 2.84 -11.22
N VAL A 10 -3.30 3.76 -10.80
CA VAL A 10 -1.97 3.95 -11.36
C VAL A 10 -0.94 3.96 -10.24
N TYR A 11 0.18 3.28 -10.45
CA TYR A 11 1.30 3.24 -9.52
C TYR A 11 2.62 3.40 -10.28
N LYS A 12 3.47 4.36 -9.90
CA LYS A 12 4.82 4.49 -10.47
C LYS A 12 5.76 3.56 -9.72
N PHE A 13 6.31 2.59 -10.43
CA PHE A 13 7.35 1.73 -9.86
C PHE A 13 8.67 2.52 -9.76
N LYS A 14 9.31 2.54 -8.60
CA LYS A 14 10.62 3.19 -8.44
C LYS A 14 11.70 2.13 -8.67
N GLU A 15 12.50 2.31 -9.71
CA GLU A 15 13.65 1.44 -9.98
C GLU A 15 14.58 1.39 -8.75
N HIS A 16 15.09 0.20 -8.45
CA HIS A 16 15.91 -0.10 -7.26
C HIS A 16 15.22 0.00 -5.89
N ASN A 17 13.96 0.43 -5.84
CA ASN A 17 13.15 0.32 -4.63
C ASN A 17 12.29 -0.94 -4.69
N LYS A 18 12.23 -1.63 -3.55
CA LYS A 18 11.34 -2.77 -3.37
C LYS A 18 9.87 -2.40 -3.49
N ILE A 19 9.06 -3.44 -3.66
CA ILE A 19 7.63 -3.42 -3.35
C ILE A 19 7.40 -2.79 -1.97
N ASN A 20 6.72 -1.65 -1.95
CA ASN A 20 6.39 -0.92 -0.74
C ASN A 20 4.89 -1.07 -0.40
N GLY A 21 4.47 -0.54 0.74
CA GLY A 21 3.08 -0.65 1.20
C GLY A 21 2.07 -0.01 0.24
N SER A 22 2.38 1.15 -0.32
CA SER A 22 1.51 1.87 -1.27
C SER A 22 1.15 1.06 -2.51
N LEU A 23 2.09 0.27 -3.05
CA LEU A 23 1.80 -0.61 -4.20
C LEU A 23 0.73 -1.65 -3.86
N TYR A 24 0.81 -2.24 -2.67
CA TYR A 24 -0.20 -3.19 -2.22
C TYR A 24 -1.55 -2.52 -1.96
N TYR A 25 -1.57 -1.34 -1.34
CA TYR A 25 -2.81 -0.60 -1.18
C TYR A 25 -3.45 -0.26 -2.54
N ALA A 26 -2.66 0.20 -3.52
CA ALA A 26 -3.14 0.45 -4.87
C ALA A 26 -3.81 -0.79 -5.48
N PHE A 27 -3.18 -1.97 -5.35
CA PHE A 27 -3.77 -3.23 -5.81
C PHE A 27 -5.07 -3.60 -5.07
N GLU A 28 -5.10 -3.45 -3.74
CA GLU A 28 -6.26 -3.75 -2.91
C GLU A 28 -7.48 -2.87 -3.26
N TYR A 29 -7.25 -1.57 -3.49
CA TYR A 29 -8.27 -0.64 -3.94
C TYR A 29 -8.72 -0.93 -5.37
N TYR A 30 -7.80 -1.30 -6.27
CA TYR A 30 -8.17 -1.78 -7.60
C TYR A 30 -9.12 -2.99 -7.51
N CYS A 31 -8.78 -4.00 -6.72
CA CYS A 31 -9.63 -5.18 -6.53
C CYS A 31 -11.02 -4.81 -5.98
N LYS A 32 -11.09 -3.85 -5.04
CA LYS A 32 -12.36 -3.38 -4.48
C LYS A 32 -13.20 -2.63 -5.52
N LEU A 33 -12.59 -1.71 -6.27
CA LEU A 33 -13.25 -0.89 -7.29
C LEU A 33 -13.70 -1.70 -8.49
N LYS A 34 -12.97 -2.77 -8.86
CA LYS A 34 -13.32 -3.66 -9.98
C LYS A 34 -14.67 -4.34 -9.80
N LYS A 35 -15.18 -4.44 -8.57
CA LYS A 35 -16.55 -4.93 -8.28
C LYS A 35 -17.66 -4.00 -8.78
N PHE A 36 -17.35 -2.73 -9.01
CA PHE A 36 -18.35 -1.68 -9.27
C PHE A 36 -18.20 -0.98 -10.60
N THR A 37 -16.98 -0.94 -11.15
CA THR A 37 -16.69 -0.21 -12.37
C THR A 37 -15.62 -0.90 -13.19
N ASP A 38 -15.63 -0.65 -14.49
CA ASP A 38 -14.59 -1.16 -15.38
C ASP A 38 -13.32 -0.31 -15.25
N ILE A 39 -12.42 -0.80 -14.40
CA ILE A 39 -11.14 -0.17 -14.07
C ILE A 39 -9.97 -1.08 -14.47
N LYS A 40 -8.81 -0.48 -14.73
CA LYS A 40 -7.53 -1.17 -14.90
C LYS A 40 -6.53 -0.76 -13.84
N PHE A 41 -5.56 -1.63 -13.58
CA PHE A 41 -4.41 -1.31 -12.75
C PHE A 41 -3.15 -1.29 -13.58
N TYR A 42 -2.52 -0.11 -13.65
CA TYR A 42 -1.29 0.12 -14.39
C TYR A 42 -0.11 0.31 -13.43
N ILE A 43 0.96 -0.45 -13.65
CA ILE A 43 2.25 -0.23 -13.02
C ILE A 43 3.17 0.43 -14.05
N VAL A 44 3.60 1.65 -13.76
CA VAL A 44 4.29 2.50 -14.73
C VAL A 44 5.81 2.36 -14.60
N GLY A 45 6.48 2.09 -15.72
CA GLY A 45 7.94 2.03 -15.80
C GLY A 45 8.55 0.99 -14.85
N VAL A 46 8.04 -0.24 -14.91
CA VAL A 46 8.56 -1.42 -14.20
C VAL A 46 9.25 -2.33 -15.21
N SER A 47 10.41 -2.87 -14.87
CA SER A 47 11.11 -3.86 -15.70
C SER A 47 10.36 -5.19 -15.71
N ASP A 48 10.60 -6.05 -16.70
CA ASP A 48 9.93 -7.36 -16.77
C ASP A 48 10.26 -8.24 -15.54
N SER A 49 11.51 -8.23 -15.09
CA SER A 49 11.93 -8.97 -13.89
C SER A 49 11.25 -8.46 -12.62
N ASP A 50 11.17 -7.13 -12.44
CA ASP A 50 10.47 -6.54 -11.31
C ASP A 50 8.97 -6.78 -11.38
N PHE A 51 8.39 -6.78 -12.59
CA PHE A 51 6.97 -7.03 -12.78
C PHE A 51 6.59 -8.46 -12.40
N ILE A 52 7.43 -9.44 -12.75
CA ILE A 52 7.29 -10.83 -12.30
C ILE A 52 7.41 -10.91 -10.77
N MET A 53 8.40 -10.22 -10.18
CA MET A 53 8.57 -10.16 -8.72
C MET A 53 7.32 -9.59 -8.04
N VAL A 54 6.73 -8.51 -8.58
CA VAL A 54 5.49 -7.92 -8.07
C VAL A 54 4.34 -8.91 -8.12
N LYS A 55 4.13 -9.57 -9.25
CA LYS A 55 3.07 -10.58 -9.40
C LYS A 55 3.25 -11.73 -8.42
N ASN A 56 4.47 -12.21 -8.22
CA ASN A 56 4.76 -13.28 -7.26
C ASN A 56 4.47 -12.84 -5.82
N ALA A 57 4.90 -11.64 -5.44
CA ALA A 57 4.63 -11.10 -4.11
C ALA A 57 3.13 -10.89 -3.84
N PHE A 58 2.34 -10.55 -4.87
CA PHE A 58 0.88 -10.50 -4.76
C PHE A 58 0.27 -11.91 -4.69
N LYS A 59 0.77 -12.86 -5.50
CA LYS A 59 0.31 -14.26 -5.47
C LYS A 59 0.61 -14.91 -4.13
N ASP A 60 1.68 -14.56 -3.44
CA ASP A 60 1.96 -15.07 -2.09
C ASP A 60 0.95 -14.58 -1.04
N LYS A 61 0.35 -13.40 -1.27
CA LYS A 61 -0.48 -12.71 -0.28
C LYS A 61 -1.98 -12.81 -0.51
N TYR A 62 -2.40 -12.78 -1.77
CA TYR A 62 -3.79 -12.61 -2.14
C TYR A 62 -4.37 -13.83 -2.86
N ASP A 63 -5.63 -14.10 -2.59
CA ASP A 63 -6.46 -15.12 -3.24
C ASP A 63 -7.39 -14.43 -4.25
N THR A 64 -6.84 -14.04 -5.40
CA THR A 64 -7.62 -13.38 -6.46
C THR A 64 -7.02 -13.61 -7.84
N ASN A 65 -7.89 -13.77 -8.84
CA ASN A 65 -7.50 -13.89 -10.26
C ASN A 65 -7.13 -12.54 -10.89
N LEU A 66 -7.36 -11.42 -10.20
CA LEU A 66 -7.10 -10.07 -10.73
C LEU A 66 -5.59 -9.75 -10.87
N ILE A 67 -4.71 -10.55 -10.29
CA ILE A 67 -3.25 -10.36 -10.38
C ILE A 67 -2.76 -10.49 -11.83
N ASP A 68 -3.35 -11.40 -12.61
CA ASP A 68 -2.95 -11.60 -14.00
C ASP A 68 -3.48 -10.48 -14.92
N SER A 69 -4.45 -9.68 -14.45
CA SER A 69 -5.01 -8.52 -15.15
C SER A 69 -4.21 -7.22 -14.96
N ILE A 70 -3.14 -7.22 -14.15
CA ILE A 70 -2.26 -6.07 -13.97
C ILE A 70 -1.47 -5.83 -15.25
N ILE A 71 -1.33 -4.56 -15.64
CA ILE A 71 -0.66 -4.15 -16.87
C ILE A 71 0.59 -3.33 -16.53
N SER A 72 1.75 -3.74 -17.05
CA SER A 72 2.94 -2.87 -17.10
C SER A 72 2.78 -1.90 -18.26
N ILE A 73 3.11 -0.63 -18.06
CA ILE A 73 2.98 0.40 -19.09
C ILE A 73 4.12 1.43 -19.01
N LEU A 74 4.50 2.00 -20.15
CA LEU A 74 5.43 3.13 -20.19
C LEU A 74 4.70 4.45 -19.91
N PRO A 75 5.37 5.47 -19.33
CA PRO A 75 4.77 6.78 -19.10
C PRO A 75 4.16 7.41 -20.36
N SER A 76 4.84 7.25 -21.52
CA SER A 76 4.37 7.77 -22.81
C SER A 76 3.07 7.10 -23.28
N ASP A 77 2.89 5.82 -22.98
CA ASP A 77 1.68 5.09 -23.38
C ASP A 77 0.54 5.36 -22.42
N LEU A 78 0.82 5.61 -21.13
CA LEU A 78 -0.17 6.08 -20.16
C LEU A 78 -0.82 7.39 -20.65
N TYR A 79 -0.03 8.35 -21.13
CA TYR A 79 -0.53 9.61 -21.70
C TYR A 79 -1.51 9.38 -22.86
N ARG A 80 -1.24 8.37 -23.71
CA ARG A 80 -2.08 8.05 -24.88
C ARG A 80 -3.44 7.45 -24.51
N LEU A 81 -3.58 6.89 -23.31
CA LEU A 81 -4.84 6.29 -22.85
C LEU A 81 -5.95 7.33 -22.60
N LYS A 82 -5.59 8.61 -22.36
CA LYS A 82 -6.55 9.69 -22.06
C LYS A 82 -7.55 9.29 -20.97
N LEU A 83 -7.01 8.87 -19.81
CA LEU A 83 -7.81 8.46 -18.67
C LEU A 83 -8.64 9.64 -18.13
N ASP A 84 -9.93 9.40 -17.86
CA ASP A 84 -10.85 10.40 -17.31
C ASP A 84 -10.72 10.50 -15.77
N LYS A 85 -10.46 9.36 -15.10
CA LYS A 85 -10.39 9.29 -13.63
C LYS A 85 -9.29 8.35 -13.16
N ILE A 86 -8.45 8.81 -12.24
CA ILE A 86 -7.19 8.15 -11.87
C ILE A 86 -7.06 8.10 -10.36
N LEU A 87 -6.85 6.91 -9.80
CA LEU A 87 -6.54 6.71 -8.39
C LEU A 87 -5.06 6.40 -8.21
N MET A 88 -4.41 7.11 -7.30
CA MET A 88 -3.02 6.88 -6.90
C MET A 88 -2.94 6.80 -5.38
N ILE A 89 -2.41 5.69 -4.88
CA ILE A 89 -2.29 5.44 -3.43
C ILE A 89 -0.87 5.71 -2.94
N ASN A 90 -0.27 6.80 -3.43
CA ASN A 90 0.96 7.43 -2.96
C ASN A 90 1.18 8.71 -3.77
N VAL A 91 1.62 9.79 -3.11
CA VAL A 91 1.72 11.10 -3.76
C VAL A 91 2.90 11.21 -4.74
N LEU A 92 4.00 10.49 -4.52
CA LEU A 92 5.14 10.47 -5.43
C LEU A 92 4.79 9.90 -6.80
N THR A 93 3.82 8.98 -6.87
CA THR A 93 3.29 8.51 -8.16
C THR A 93 2.69 9.69 -8.93
N TYR A 94 1.91 10.53 -8.26
CA TYR A 94 1.34 11.72 -8.87
C TYR A 94 2.44 12.71 -9.26
N ASP A 95 3.38 13.02 -8.37
CA ASP A 95 4.44 13.99 -8.67
C ASP A 95 5.27 13.62 -9.90
N TYR A 96 5.51 12.33 -10.09
CA TYR A 96 6.23 11.83 -11.26
C TYR A 96 5.37 11.88 -12.53
N LEU A 97 4.08 11.56 -12.43
CA LEU A 97 3.22 11.35 -13.59
C LEU A 97 2.38 12.58 -13.97
N ARG A 98 2.26 13.58 -13.11
CA ARG A 98 1.32 14.72 -13.26
C ARG A 98 1.40 15.45 -14.60
N GLY A 99 2.56 15.47 -15.27
CA GLY A 99 2.72 16.03 -16.61
C GLY A 99 2.10 15.20 -17.75
N PHE A 100 1.76 13.94 -17.48
CA PHE A 100 1.21 12.97 -18.43
C PHE A 100 -0.26 12.62 -18.12
N LEU A 101 -0.84 13.17 -17.06
CA LEU A 101 -2.22 12.89 -16.65
C LEU A 101 -3.14 14.02 -17.10
N THR A 102 -4.29 13.67 -17.66
CA THR A 102 -5.26 14.64 -18.21
C THR A 102 -6.62 14.62 -17.52
N GLY A 103 -6.89 13.63 -16.67
CA GLY A 103 -8.17 13.42 -16.00
C GLY A 103 -8.23 13.91 -14.56
N GLU A 104 -9.34 13.60 -13.89
CA GLU A 104 -9.52 13.77 -12.45
C GLU A 104 -8.61 12.80 -11.69
N CYS A 105 -7.77 13.33 -10.81
CA CYS A 105 -6.80 12.57 -10.01
C CYS A 105 -7.22 12.52 -8.54
N HIS A 106 -7.42 11.31 -8.02
CA HIS A 106 -7.59 11.03 -6.59
C HIS A 106 -6.27 10.50 -6.05
N VAL A 107 -5.66 11.23 -5.11
CA VAL A 107 -4.29 10.96 -4.65
C VAL A 107 -4.29 10.80 -3.14
N TYR A 108 -3.80 9.68 -2.62
CA TYR A 108 -3.55 9.54 -1.19
C TYR A 108 -2.19 10.12 -0.84
N SER A 109 -2.16 11.13 0.04
CA SER A 109 -0.98 11.84 0.52
C SER A 109 -0.29 11.05 1.63
N ASP A 110 0.39 9.96 1.28
CA ASP A 110 1.10 9.13 2.27
C ASP A 110 2.31 9.82 2.91
N GLU A 111 2.82 10.88 2.28
CA GLU A 111 3.89 11.75 2.79
C GLU A 111 3.64 13.23 2.45
N TYR A 112 4.52 14.12 2.94
CA TYR A 112 4.48 15.55 2.63
C TYR A 112 4.76 15.81 1.15
N HIS A 113 4.09 16.79 0.55
CA HIS A 113 4.26 17.17 -0.85
C HIS A 113 3.97 18.67 -1.07
N ASP A 114 4.20 19.17 -2.30
CA ASP A 114 4.08 20.59 -2.68
C ASP A 114 2.63 21.08 -2.86
N ASN A 115 1.64 20.21 -2.63
CA ASN A 115 0.22 20.46 -2.89
C ASN A 115 -0.08 20.98 -4.31
N TYR A 116 0.61 20.44 -5.32
CA TYR A 116 0.42 20.84 -6.71
C TYR A 116 -1.06 20.81 -7.16
N ARG A 117 -1.46 21.81 -7.95
CA ARG A 117 -2.79 21.89 -8.58
C ARG A 117 -2.61 22.11 -10.08
N PRO A 118 -3.07 21.19 -10.95
CA PRO A 118 -2.87 21.31 -12.38
C PRO A 118 -3.77 22.41 -12.96
N LYS A 119 -3.35 23.00 -14.08
CA LYS A 119 -4.20 23.96 -14.84
C LYS A 119 -5.33 23.26 -15.61
N ILE A 120 -5.12 22.00 -15.99
CA ILE A 120 -6.05 21.17 -16.76
C ILE A 120 -6.31 19.90 -15.95
N GLY A 121 -7.58 19.50 -15.83
CA GLY A 121 -8.00 18.42 -14.94
C GLY A 121 -8.19 18.90 -13.50
N SER A 122 -8.36 17.96 -12.58
CA SER A 122 -8.49 18.24 -11.16
C SER A 122 -7.68 17.23 -10.36
N VAL A 123 -7.26 17.64 -9.17
CA VAL A 123 -6.62 16.75 -8.20
C VAL A 123 -7.29 16.94 -6.85
N LYS A 124 -7.55 15.82 -6.18
CA LYS A 124 -8.11 15.76 -4.84
C LYS A 124 -7.19 14.89 -3.99
N TYR A 125 -6.68 15.48 -2.92
CA TYR A 125 -5.75 14.83 -2.01
C TYR A 125 -6.48 14.28 -0.80
N TYR A 126 -6.17 13.03 -0.45
CA TYR A 126 -6.72 12.31 0.70
C TYR A 126 -5.61 12.03 1.70
N GLY A 127 -5.88 12.23 2.98
CA GLY A 127 -4.92 11.93 4.03
C GLY A 127 -5.60 11.91 5.39
N PHE A 128 -4.89 11.55 6.43
CA PHE A 128 -5.45 11.40 7.77
C PHE A 128 -4.57 11.99 8.87
N TYR A 129 -3.26 11.95 8.68
CA TYR A 129 -2.29 12.30 9.72
C TYR A 129 -1.77 13.72 9.52
N ASP A 130 -1.37 14.37 10.62
CA ASP A 130 -1.01 15.80 10.63
C ASP A 130 0.19 16.15 9.74
N TYR A 131 1.05 15.18 9.43
CA TYR A 131 2.19 15.36 8.53
C TYR A 131 1.81 15.31 7.04
N GLN A 132 0.54 15.10 6.70
CA GLN A 132 0.04 14.94 5.35
C GLN A 132 -0.72 16.20 4.92
N ILE A 133 -0.51 16.65 3.69
CA ILE A 133 -1.33 17.71 3.09
C ILE A 133 -2.48 17.06 2.33
N PHE A 134 -3.72 17.39 2.66
CA PHE A 134 -4.89 16.80 2.01
C PHE A 134 -6.08 17.75 1.99
N ASP A 135 -6.97 17.54 1.02
CA ASP A 135 -8.27 18.22 0.93
C ASP A 135 -9.33 17.47 1.75
N ILE A 136 -9.24 16.14 1.77
CA ILE A 136 -10.24 15.26 2.38
C ILE A 136 -9.60 14.37 3.43
N LYS A 137 -10.12 14.45 4.66
CA LYS A 137 -9.73 13.53 5.73
C LYS A 137 -10.24 12.13 5.44
N TYR A 138 -9.33 11.20 5.18
CA TYR A 138 -9.60 9.81 4.89
C TYR A 138 -8.46 8.92 5.39
N GLU A 139 -8.77 7.96 6.25
CA GLU A 139 -7.80 6.97 6.73
C GLU A 139 -7.79 5.77 5.78
N ILE A 140 -6.63 5.43 5.25
CA ILE A 140 -6.51 4.29 4.33
C ILE A 140 -6.75 2.95 5.04
N ASN A 141 -7.60 2.12 4.42
CA ASN A 141 -8.00 0.79 4.88
C ASN A 141 -7.39 -0.31 3.98
N LEU A 142 -7.43 -1.56 4.43
CA LEU A 142 -6.90 -2.73 3.72
C LEU A 142 -8.04 -3.61 3.19
N ASN A 143 -7.90 -4.13 1.97
CA ASN A 143 -8.89 -5.06 1.41
C ASN A 143 -8.63 -6.49 1.90
N PHE A 144 -8.98 -6.76 3.15
CA PHE A 144 -8.74 -8.06 3.78
C PHE A 144 -9.53 -9.22 3.15
N GLU A 145 -10.60 -8.93 2.40
CA GLU A 145 -11.43 -9.93 1.71
C GLU A 145 -10.65 -10.75 0.69
N ILE A 146 -9.58 -10.20 0.10
CA ILE A 146 -8.77 -10.89 -0.91
C ILE A 146 -7.52 -11.55 -0.33
N PHE A 147 -7.32 -11.54 1.00
CA PHE A 147 -6.13 -12.12 1.60
C PHE A 147 -6.22 -13.66 1.64
N LYS A 148 -5.09 -14.32 1.39
CA LYS A 148 -4.97 -15.76 1.63
C LYS A 148 -5.13 -16.07 3.11
N LYS A 149 -5.75 -17.22 3.40
CA LYS A 149 -5.67 -17.83 4.72
C LYS A 149 -4.22 -18.27 4.99
N VAL A 150 -3.80 -18.16 6.24
CA VAL A 150 -2.43 -18.50 6.67
C VAL A 150 -2.46 -19.48 7.84
N THR A 151 -1.42 -20.28 7.96
CA THR A 151 -1.21 -21.16 9.12
C THR A 151 -0.52 -20.42 10.27
N LYS A 152 -0.52 -21.02 11.47
CA LYS A 152 0.29 -20.54 12.59
C LYS A 152 1.69 -21.13 12.46
N GLY A 153 2.67 -20.31 12.10
CA GLY A 153 4.06 -20.71 12.06
C GLY A 153 4.73 -20.72 13.44
N SER A 154 6.04 -20.90 13.47
CA SER A 154 6.83 -21.05 14.70
C SER A 154 7.81 -19.91 14.95
N LYS A 155 7.95 -18.96 14.02
CA LYS A 155 8.94 -17.89 14.07
C LYS A 155 8.37 -16.57 14.59
N VAL A 156 9.26 -15.70 15.03
CA VAL A 156 8.96 -14.31 15.40
C VAL A 156 9.49 -13.39 14.32
N PHE A 157 8.64 -12.52 13.77
CA PHE A 157 9.08 -11.48 12.84
C PHE A 157 9.39 -10.18 13.56
N ILE A 158 10.59 -9.65 13.35
CA ILE A 158 11.03 -8.36 13.90
C ILE A 158 11.06 -7.34 12.77
N SER A 159 10.22 -6.31 12.88
CA SER A 159 10.13 -5.21 11.92
C SER A 159 10.53 -3.90 12.58
N ALA A 160 11.44 -3.17 11.95
CA ALA A 160 11.81 -1.82 12.36
C ALA A 160 12.21 -1.00 11.12
N PRO A 161 12.09 0.34 11.16
CA PRO A 161 12.64 1.20 10.12
C PRO A 161 14.17 1.05 9.96
N LYS A 162 14.89 0.88 11.07
CA LYS A 162 16.37 0.74 11.10
C LYS A 162 16.80 -0.47 11.94
N ILE A 163 16.62 -1.66 11.40
CA ILE A 163 16.86 -2.92 12.13
C ILE A 163 18.32 -3.09 12.59
N GLU A 164 19.28 -2.58 11.82
CA GLU A 164 20.72 -2.66 12.12
C GLU A 164 21.09 -1.91 13.42
N SER A 165 20.28 -0.92 13.81
CA SER A 165 20.48 -0.15 15.04
C SER A 165 20.01 -0.89 16.31
N LEU A 166 19.36 -2.05 16.15
CA LEU A 166 18.73 -2.76 17.24
C LEU A 166 19.64 -3.85 17.82
N LYS A 167 19.91 -3.74 19.12
CA LYS A 167 20.48 -4.82 19.93
C LYS A 167 19.38 -5.82 20.32
N PHE A 168 18.86 -6.57 19.35
CA PHE A 168 17.99 -7.72 19.62
C PHE A 168 18.83 -8.99 19.71
N PRO A 169 18.51 -9.92 20.64
CA PRO A 169 19.13 -11.24 20.61
C PRO A 169 18.83 -11.90 19.25
N ARG A 170 19.86 -12.47 18.63
CA ARG A 170 19.71 -13.24 17.40
C ARG A 170 19.42 -14.68 17.81
N GLU A 171 18.15 -15.03 17.80
CA GLU A 171 17.68 -16.39 18.03
C GLU A 171 17.32 -17.03 16.67
N ASP A 172 17.51 -18.35 16.53
CA ASP A 172 17.29 -19.08 15.26
C ASP A 172 15.82 -19.03 14.78
N ASN A 173 14.90 -18.79 15.70
CA ASN A 173 13.47 -18.64 15.42
C ASN A 173 13.08 -17.21 15.01
N TYR A 174 14.02 -16.26 14.91
CA TYR A 174 13.71 -14.86 14.55
C TYR A 174 13.94 -14.60 13.06
N ILE A 175 12.97 -13.94 12.44
CA ILE A 175 13.08 -13.37 11.09
C ILE A 175 13.17 -11.86 11.23
N PHE A 176 14.27 -11.27 10.77
CA PHE A 176 14.46 -9.83 10.76
C PHE A 176 14.02 -9.25 9.41
N LYS A 177 13.28 -8.13 9.42
CA LYS A 177 12.94 -7.37 8.21
C LYS A 177 14.23 -6.95 7.48
N ASP A 178 14.43 -7.51 6.32
CA ASP A 178 15.54 -7.17 5.43
C ASP A 178 15.06 -6.08 4.44
N SER A 179 15.80 -4.98 4.31
CA SER A 179 15.50 -3.90 3.36
C SER A 179 15.87 -4.24 1.91
N LYS A 180 16.59 -5.36 1.67
CA LYS A 180 17.01 -5.92 0.37
C LYS A 180 16.32 -7.22 -0.07
N LYS A 181 15.77 -8.04 0.85
CA LYS A 181 14.96 -9.24 0.51
C LYS A 181 13.46 -9.18 0.81
N ILE A 182 12.61 -9.76 -0.04
CA ILE A 182 11.18 -9.98 0.24
C ILE A 182 11.05 -11.37 0.87
N SER A 183 10.41 -11.47 2.02
CA SER A 183 10.10 -12.76 2.65
C SER A 183 8.85 -13.34 2.00
N SER A 184 9.03 -14.34 1.13
CA SER A 184 7.91 -15.13 0.61
C SER A 184 7.23 -15.86 1.76
N ASN A 185 5.89 -15.98 1.70
CA ASN A 185 5.08 -16.70 2.69
C ASN A 185 5.28 -16.31 4.17
N LEU A 186 5.76 -15.09 4.46
CA LEU A 186 6.10 -14.62 5.81
C LEU A 186 5.04 -14.97 6.87
N PHE A 187 3.77 -14.75 6.57
CA PHE A 187 2.69 -14.96 7.54
C PHE A 187 2.39 -16.44 7.83
N ASN A 188 2.82 -17.38 6.99
CA ASN A 188 2.75 -18.82 7.29
C ASN A 188 3.88 -19.25 8.24
N ASP A 189 5.02 -18.54 8.21
CA ASP A 189 6.20 -18.89 9.01
C ASP A 189 6.13 -18.37 10.45
N ILE A 190 5.28 -17.39 10.72
CA ILE A 190 5.30 -16.64 11.98
C ILE A 190 4.05 -16.85 12.83
N TYR A 191 4.22 -16.76 14.14
CA TYR A 191 3.11 -16.60 15.09
C TYR A 191 3.06 -15.21 15.72
N LYS A 192 4.20 -14.49 15.75
CA LYS A 192 4.34 -13.20 16.41
C LYS A 192 5.07 -12.18 15.53
N ILE A 193 4.65 -10.93 15.65
CA ILE A 193 5.30 -9.75 15.08
C ILE A 193 5.71 -8.84 16.24
N ILE A 194 6.99 -8.50 16.28
CA ILE A 194 7.53 -7.43 17.13
C ILE A 194 7.84 -6.26 16.20
N TYR A 195 7.06 -5.20 16.32
CA TYR A 195 7.32 -3.96 15.60
C TYR A 195 8.04 -2.98 16.53
N VAL A 196 9.19 -2.46 16.11
CA VAL A 196 9.98 -1.51 16.89
C VAL A 196 9.86 -0.13 16.25
N HIS A 197 9.13 0.76 16.92
CA HIS A 197 8.88 2.12 16.45
C HIS A 197 9.99 3.06 16.95
N GLN A 198 10.76 3.63 16.03
CA GLN A 198 11.96 4.43 16.35
C GLN A 198 11.98 5.80 15.64
N SER A 199 11.18 5.96 14.60
CA SER A 199 11.06 7.15 13.77
C SER A 199 9.72 7.09 13.06
N LEU A 200 9.29 8.23 12.49
CA LEU A 200 8.15 8.29 11.58
C LEU A 200 8.22 7.14 10.56
N ASP A 201 7.19 6.30 10.51
CA ASP A 201 7.04 5.25 9.52
C ASP A 201 5.65 5.33 8.88
N THR A 202 5.63 5.59 7.57
CA THR A 202 4.41 5.65 6.75
C THR A 202 4.05 4.28 6.17
N ASN A 203 4.90 3.26 6.32
CA ASN A 203 4.75 1.92 5.77
C ASN A 203 4.72 0.83 6.87
N ASN A 204 3.69 0.92 7.72
CA ASN A 204 3.48 0.08 8.89
C ASN A 204 2.35 -0.96 8.72
N ARG A 205 2.01 -1.31 7.46
CA ARG A 205 0.89 -2.21 7.15
C ARG A 205 0.97 -3.59 7.81
N ILE A 206 2.17 -4.02 8.19
CA ILE A 206 2.38 -5.30 8.88
C ILE A 206 1.60 -5.39 10.20
N ILE A 207 1.33 -4.24 10.86
CA ILE A 207 0.55 -4.18 12.10
C ILE A 207 -0.90 -4.60 11.85
N PRO A 208 -1.72 -3.88 11.04
CA PRO A 208 -3.10 -4.28 10.78
C PRO A 208 -3.22 -5.67 10.17
N GLU A 209 -2.28 -6.08 9.32
CA GLU A 209 -2.25 -7.44 8.76
C GLU A 209 -2.01 -8.51 9.82
N GLY A 210 -1.11 -8.27 10.77
CA GLY A 210 -0.85 -9.16 11.89
C GLY A 210 -2.10 -9.41 12.73
N PHE A 211 -2.82 -8.35 13.07
CA PHE A 211 -4.09 -8.45 13.80
C PHE A 211 -5.15 -9.21 13.00
N TYR A 212 -5.33 -8.89 11.71
CA TYR A 212 -6.31 -9.57 10.85
C TYR A 212 -6.02 -11.08 10.72
N LEU A 213 -4.75 -11.45 10.57
CA LEU A 213 -4.30 -12.84 10.41
C LEU A 213 -4.09 -13.57 11.74
N ASN A 214 -4.65 -13.04 12.85
CA ASN A 214 -4.59 -13.61 14.19
C ASN A 214 -3.15 -13.92 14.67
N LYS A 215 -2.21 -13.03 14.36
CA LYS A 215 -0.85 -13.07 14.89
C LYS A 215 -0.77 -12.27 16.18
N GLU A 216 0.13 -12.65 17.08
CA GLU A 216 0.48 -11.80 18.21
C GLU A 216 1.24 -10.57 17.68
N VAL A 217 0.81 -9.36 18.04
CA VAL A 217 1.48 -8.12 17.62
C VAL A 217 1.90 -7.33 18.85
N GLN A 218 3.22 -7.12 18.98
CA GLN A 218 3.82 -6.32 20.03
C GLN A 218 4.47 -5.07 19.43
N LEU A 219 4.13 -3.90 19.98
CA LEU A 219 4.80 -2.64 19.66
C LEU A 219 5.81 -2.28 20.74
N ILE A 220 7.07 -2.12 20.37
CA ILE A 220 8.11 -1.53 21.23
C ILE A 220 8.31 -0.09 20.79
N ASN A 221 7.83 0.85 21.60
CA ASN A 221 7.96 2.27 21.31
C ASN A 221 9.30 2.81 21.83
N ARG A 222 10.13 3.37 20.94
CA ARG A 222 11.43 4.00 21.25
C ARG A 222 11.50 5.45 20.79
N THR A 223 10.35 6.07 20.52
CA THR A 223 10.21 7.44 20.10
C THR A 223 8.90 8.02 20.62
N ASP A 224 8.85 9.33 20.84
CA ASP A 224 7.64 10.03 21.28
C ASP A 224 6.75 10.49 20.12
N ILE A 225 7.16 10.18 18.88
CA ILE A 225 6.39 10.48 17.68
C ILE A 225 5.04 9.77 17.75
N ILE A 226 3.97 10.51 17.48
CA ILE A 226 2.62 9.96 17.28
C ILE A 226 2.34 9.98 15.79
N ASP A 227 2.39 8.80 15.16
CA ASP A 227 2.15 8.65 13.73
C ASP A 227 1.14 7.52 13.46
N SER A 228 1.03 7.16 12.18
CA SER A 228 0.18 6.07 11.73
C SER A 228 0.46 4.73 12.44
N THR A 229 1.67 4.50 12.93
CA THR A 229 2.08 3.23 13.56
C THR A 229 1.45 3.11 14.93
N LEU A 230 1.66 4.14 15.75
CA LEU A 230 1.14 4.17 17.11
C LEU A 230 -0.39 4.24 17.12
N ILE A 231 -0.98 5.05 16.24
CA ILE A 231 -2.44 5.21 16.14
C ILE A 231 -3.11 3.90 15.74
N ARG A 232 -2.62 3.24 14.68
CA ARG A 232 -3.18 1.96 14.22
C ARG A 232 -3.07 0.87 15.27
N TYR A 233 -1.90 0.75 15.90
CA TYR A 233 -1.69 -0.23 16.95
C TYR A 233 -2.67 -0.06 18.11
N LYS A 234 -2.80 1.17 18.64
CA LYS A 234 -3.75 1.48 19.73
C LYS A 234 -5.19 1.16 19.33
N ASN A 235 -5.61 1.56 18.14
CA ASN A 235 -6.96 1.30 17.66
C ASN A 235 -7.29 -0.20 17.55
N LEU A 236 -6.31 -1.03 17.16
CA LEU A 236 -6.48 -2.48 17.04
C LEU A 236 -6.46 -3.18 18.40
N VAL A 237 -5.55 -2.79 19.31
CA VAL A 237 -5.49 -3.32 20.68
C VAL A 237 -6.78 -3.00 21.44
N ASP A 238 -7.25 -1.75 21.33
CA ASP A 238 -8.47 -1.28 21.99
C ASP A 238 -9.76 -1.72 21.27
N LYS A 239 -9.64 -2.46 20.15
CA LYS A 239 -10.76 -2.88 19.28
C LYS A 239 -11.67 -1.73 18.82
N LYS A 240 -11.10 -0.53 18.66
CA LYS A 240 -11.81 0.67 18.19
C LYS A 240 -12.02 0.67 16.67
N LYS A 241 -11.17 -0.02 15.91
CA LYS A 241 -11.23 -0.07 14.44
C LYS A 241 -10.63 -1.37 13.89
N ASP A 242 -11.19 -1.87 12.79
CA ASP A 242 -10.78 -3.12 12.12
C ASP A 242 -9.94 -2.89 10.84
N TYR A 243 -9.84 -1.65 10.36
CA TYR A 243 -9.10 -1.25 9.15
C TYR A 243 -9.52 -1.98 7.87
N ASN A 244 -10.72 -2.58 7.84
CA ASN A 244 -11.21 -3.26 6.65
C ASN A 244 -11.75 -2.26 5.63
N LEU A 245 -11.35 -2.42 4.37
CA LEU A 245 -11.83 -1.61 3.24
C LEU A 245 -13.26 -2.02 2.90
N LYS A 246 -14.21 -1.12 3.13
CA LYS A 246 -15.64 -1.36 2.92
C LYS A 246 -16.10 -0.79 1.59
N ASP A 247 -17.23 -1.30 1.10
CA ASP A 247 -17.82 -0.84 -0.16
C ASP A 247 -18.32 0.61 -0.10
N ASP A 248 -18.57 1.09 1.13
CA ASP A 248 -19.09 2.40 1.45
C ASP A 248 -18.02 3.38 1.95
N ASP A 249 -16.75 2.97 1.94
CA ASP A 249 -15.62 3.85 2.24
C ASP A 249 -15.59 5.04 1.28
N LEU A 250 -15.23 6.22 1.81
CA LEU A 250 -15.32 7.49 1.09
C LEU A 250 -14.57 7.45 -0.25
N LEU A 251 -13.32 6.98 -0.25
CA LEU A 251 -12.51 6.90 -1.48
C LEU A 251 -13.11 5.92 -2.51
N ILE A 252 -13.78 4.85 -2.06
CA ILE A 252 -14.50 3.93 -2.95
C ILE A 252 -15.73 4.61 -3.54
N LYS A 253 -16.56 5.26 -2.70
CA LYS A 253 -17.75 6.00 -3.14
C LYS A 253 -17.42 7.12 -4.12
N GLU A 254 -16.41 7.93 -3.81
CA GLU A 254 -16.03 9.04 -4.68
C GLU A 254 -15.40 8.57 -5.98
N PHE A 255 -14.77 7.39 -6.04
CA PHE A 255 -14.12 6.90 -7.25
C PHE A 255 -15.04 6.10 -8.19
N LYS A 256 -16.05 5.41 -7.63
CA LYS A 256 -17.10 4.67 -8.35
C LYS A 256 -17.65 5.43 -9.57
#